data_AF-A0A917BZS8-F1
#
_entry.id   AF-A0A917BZS8-F1
#
_cell.length_a   1.000
_cell.length_b   1.000
_cell.length_c   1.000
_cell.angle_alpha   90.00
_cell.angle_beta   90.00
_cell.angle_gamma   90.00
#
_symmetry.space_group_name_H-M   'P 1'
#
loop_
_entity.id
_entity.type
_entity.pdbx_description
1 polymer ?
#
loop_
_entity_poly.entity_id
_entity_poly.type
_entity_poly.pdbx_seq_one_letter_code
_entity_poly.pdbx_strand_id
1 'polypeptide(L)'
;MHKRIVEKNLKTLDAERANYFNDVIGYLEDIEETQRFPNLVYLTLKDILDIAPTYIEKKAFALLLLKFVTHHRLELQKIIFDKEYLYDENVLRKVTGKLIEAIVDQTIQGYEEGQIDTGEAVVQKYTYPYRAMDLVDVDDEEELERAKQEEHRRQAAYTGPERRRR
;
A
#
# COMPACT_ATOMS: atom_id res chain seq x y z
N MET A 1 29.61 -8.75 3.91
CA MET A 1 29.60 -9.98 3.07
C MET A 1 28.20 -10.32 2.54
N HIS A 2 27.12 -10.01 3.27
CA HIS A 2 25.75 -10.35 2.91
C HIS A 2 25.17 -9.57 1.72
N LYS A 3 25.64 -8.34 1.46
CA LYS A 3 25.33 -7.56 0.24
C LYS A 3 25.57 -8.34 -1.06
N ARG A 4 26.60 -9.19 -1.10
CA ARG A 4 26.92 -10.03 -2.28
C ARG A 4 25.80 -10.98 -2.70
N ILE A 5 24.90 -11.34 -1.78
CA ILE A 5 23.73 -12.19 -2.06
C ILE A 5 22.75 -11.46 -2.98
N VAL A 6 22.64 -10.14 -2.80
CA VAL A 6 21.65 -9.28 -3.47
C VAL A 6 22.27 -8.50 -4.65
N GLU A 7 23.58 -8.23 -4.62
CA GLU A 7 24.32 -7.49 -5.66
C GLU A 7 24.13 -8.03 -7.08
N LYS A 8 23.98 -9.34 -7.27
CA LYS A 8 23.75 -9.93 -8.60
C LYS A 8 22.36 -9.60 -9.14
N ASN A 9 21.35 -9.63 -8.27
CA ASN A 9 19.97 -9.36 -8.64
C ASN A 9 19.70 -7.85 -8.75
N LEU A 10 20.46 -7.02 -8.04
CA LEU A 10 20.39 -5.57 -8.21
C LEU A 10 20.87 -5.10 -9.59
N LYS A 11 21.82 -5.83 -10.21
CA LYS A 11 22.34 -5.51 -11.54
C LYS A 11 21.37 -5.84 -12.67
N THR A 12 20.42 -6.73 -12.44
CA THR A 12 19.40 -7.12 -13.41
C THR A 12 18.16 -6.23 -13.35
N LEU A 13 18.04 -5.39 -12.32
CA LEU A 13 16.94 -4.45 -12.13
C LEU A 13 17.18 -3.13 -12.88
N ASP A 14 16.08 -2.44 -13.16
CA ASP A 14 16.10 -1.09 -13.71
C ASP A 14 16.74 -0.09 -12.72
N ALA A 15 17.33 0.99 -13.24
CA ALA A 15 18.17 1.91 -12.48
C ALA A 15 17.44 2.56 -11.30
N GLU A 16 16.16 2.91 -11.48
CA GLU A 16 15.34 3.51 -10.42
C GLU A 16 15.06 2.52 -9.28
N ARG A 17 14.71 1.27 -9.63
CA ARG A 17 14.48 0.20 -8.65
C ARG A 17 15.76 -0.17 -7.93
N ALA A 18 16.88 -0.27 -8.64
CA ALA A 18 18.18 -0.57 -8.07
C ALA A 18 18.60 0.50 -7.04
N ASN A 19 18.39 1.78 -7.34
CA ASN A 19 18.67 2.87 -6.40
C ASN A 19 17.79 2.79 -5.14
N TYR A 20 16.48 2.55 -5.32
CA TYR A 20 15.56 2.36 -4.20
C TYR A 20 16.01 1.23 -3.26
N PHE A 21 16.31 0.05 -3.80
CA PHE A 21 16.73 -1.09 -2.98
C PHE A 21 18.14 -0.94 -2.40
N ASN A 22 19.05 -0.21 -3.06
CA ASN A 22 20.35 0.13 -2.49
C ASN A 22 20.20 0.97 -1.21
N ASP A 23 19.29 1.94 -1.21
CA ASP A 23 19.03 2.77 -0.03
C ASP A 23 18.36 1.95 1.10
N VAL A 24 17.43 1.07 0.75
CA VAL A 24 16.83 0.11 1.72
C VAL A 24 17.90 -0.76 2.34
N ILE A 25 18.83 -1.28 1.54
CA ILE A 25 19.95 -2.10 2.03
C ILE A 25 20.89 -1.29 2.92
N GLY A 26 21.18 -0.03 2.57
CA GLY A 26 21.95 0.87 3.42
C GLY A 26 21.31 1.02 4.79
N TYR A 27 20.00 1.27 4.83
CA TYR A 27 19.26 1.39 6.08
C TYR A 27 19.21 0.08 6.89
N LEU A 28 19.11 -1.07 6.22
CA LEU A 28 19.16 -2.38 6.86
C LEU A 28 20.52 -2.68 7.50
N GLU A 29 21.62 -2.14 6.99
CA GLU A 29 22.95 -2.29 7.59
C GLU A 29 23.12 -1.47 8.87
N ASP A 30 22.47 -0.31 8.95
CA ASP A 30 22.54 0.58 10.12
C ASP A 30 21.72 0.04 11.32
N ILE A 31 20.76 -0.84 11.08
CA ILE A 31 19.92 -1.43 12.13
C ILE A 31 20.65 -2.62 12.81
N GLU A 32 20.79 -2.54 14.14
CA GLU A 32 21.43 -3.60 14.94
C GLU A 32 20.65 -4.93 14.92
N GLU A 33 19.32 -4.86 14.86
CA GLU A 33 18.44 -6.04 14.87
C GLU A 33 18.65 -6.92 13.64
N THR A 34 19.00 -6.33 12.51
CA THR A 34 19.31 -7.03 11.25
C THR A 34 20.56 -7.90 11.38
N GLN A 35 21.48 -7.53 12.27
CA GLN A 35 22.72 -8.29 12.52
C GLN A 35 22.47 -9.61 13.25
N ARG A 36 21.29 -9.81 13.86
CA ARG A 36 20.94 -11.09 14.50
C ARG A 36 20.69 -12.19 13.48
N PHE A 37 20.11 -11.86 12.32
CA PHE A 37 19.77 -12.83 11.28
C PHE A 37 20.02 -12.30 9.85
N PRO A 38 21.24 -11.82 9.53
CA PRO A 38 21.49 -11.11 8.29
C PRO A 38 21.21 -12.00 7.08
N ASN A 39 21.62 -13.27 7.11
CA ASN A 39 21.40 -14.19 5.99
C ASN A 39 19.92 -14.36 5.62
N LEU A 40 19.03 -14.45 6.61
CA LEU A 40 17.60 -14.62 6.36
C LEU A 40 17.00 -13.35 5.75
N VAL A 41 17.34 -12.18 6.30
CA VAL A 41 16.90 -10.87 5.79
C VAL A 41 17.31 -10.70 4.33
N TYR A 42 18.60 -10.90 4.02
CA TYR A 42 19.12 -10.72 2.66
C TYR A 42 18.61 -11.78 1.67
N LEU A 43 18.34 -13.01 2.12
CA LEU A 43 17.69 -14.03 1.28
C LEU A 43 16.24 -13.67 0.99
N THR A 44 15.46 -13.27 2.00
CA THR A 44 14.09 -12.82 1.77
C THR A 44 14.04 -11.59 0.87
N LEU A 45 14.99 -10.66 1.02
CA LEU A 45 15.08 -9.52 0.12
C LEU A 45 15.38 -9.99 -1.32
N LYS A 46 16.37 -10.87 -1.51
CA LYS A 46 16.75 -11.42 -2.82
C LYS A 46 15.55 -11.92 -3.63
N ASP A 47 14.64 -12.66 -3.00
CA ASP A 47 13.49 -13.26 -3.69
C ASP A 47 12.38 -12.26 -4.03
N ILE A 48 12.29 -11.17 -3.27
CA ILE A 48 11.21 -10.19 -3.39
C ILE A 48 11.62 -9.04 -4.30
N LEU A 49 12.92 -8.83 -4.57
CA LEU A 49 13.43 -7.75 -5.42
C LEU A 49 12.66 -7.58 -6.75
N ASP A 50 12.27 -8.67 -7.39
CA ASP A 50 11.55 -8.64 -8.67
C ASP A 50 10.11 -8.13 -8.53
N ILE A 51 9.42 -8.50 -7.44
CA ILE A 51 7.98 -8.28 -7.24
C ILE A 51 7.70 -7.10 -6.29
N ALA A 52 8.67 -6.71 -5.46
CA ALA A 52 8.49 -5.72 -4.42
C ALA A 52 8.04 -4.36 -4.98
N PRO A 53 7.02 -3.74 -4.38
CA PRO A 53 6.59 -2.40 -4.72
C PRO A 53 7.65 -1.35 -4.34
N THR A 54 7.80 -0.32 -5.16
CA THR A 54 8.75 0.80 -4.96
C THR A 54 8.11 2.08 -4.44
N TYR A 55 6.78 2.11 -4.26
CA TYR A 55 6.04 3.29 -3.82
C TYR A 55 6.04 3.50 -2.30
N ILE A 56 6.65 2.59 -1.53
CA ILE A 56 6.68 2.63 -0.06
C ILE A 56 7.90 3.41 0.41
N GLU A 57 7.81 4.03 1.59
CA GLU A 57 8.99 4.64 2.18
C GLU A 57 10.05 3.58 2.53
N LYS A 58 11.28 3.83 2.09
CA LYS A 58 12.44 2.92 2.25
C LYS A 58 12.63 2.42 3.68
N LYS A 59 12.45 3.30 4.67
CA LYS A 59 12.57 2.98 6.10
C LYS A 59 11.44 2.06 6.58
N ALA A 60 10.20 2.37 6.20
CA ALA A 60 9.04 1.57 6.54
C ALA A 60 9.17 0.16 5.95
N PHE A 61 9.59 0.05 4.69
CA PHE A 61 9.83 -1.23 4.03
C PHE A 61 10.88 -2.07 4.77
N ALA A 62 12.01 -1.48 5.16
CA ALA A 62 13.06 -2.18 5.90
C ALA A 62 12.57 -2.71 7.26
N LEU A 63 11.81 -1.89 8.00
CA LEU A 63 11.23 -2.30 9.30
C LEU A 63 10.20 -3.41 9.14
N LEU A 64 9.36 -3.35 8.10
CA LEU A 64 8.38 -4.39 7.79
C LEU A 64 9.05 -5.72 7.44
N LEU A 65 10.10 -5.66 6.64
CA LEU A 65 10.88 -6.84 6.30
C LEU A 65 11.49 -7.47 7.56
N LEU A 66 12.01 -6.65 8.48
CA LEU A 66 12.57 -7.15 9.73
C LEU A 66 11.50 -7.77 10.65
N LYS A 67 10.34 -7.11 10.78
CA LYS A 67 9.18 -7.63 11.51
C LYS A 67 8.68 -8.96 10.92
N PHE A 68 8.70 -9.09 9.61
CA PHE A 68 8.30 -10.31 8.93
C PHE A 68 9.29 -11.45 9.17
N VAL A 69 10.59 -11.19 9.00
CA VAL A 69 11.64 -12.21 9.22
C VAL A 69 11.65 -12.68 10.68
N THR A 70 11.41 -11.78 11.63
CA THR A 70 11.32 -12.15 13.05
C THR A 70 10.09 -13.02 13.34
N HIS A 71 8.93 -12.69 12.76
CA HIS A 71 7.69 -13.46 12.93
C HIS A 71 7.73 -14.83 12.23
N HIS A 72 8.22 -14.90 10.99
CA HIS A 72 8.25 -16.12 10.17
C HIS A 72 9.58 -16.87 10.21
N ARG A 73 10.43 -16.59 11.20
CA ARG A 73 11.79 -17.15 11.29
C ARG A 73 11.81 -18.67 11.21
N LEU A 74 10.93 -19.34 11.95
CA LEU A 74 10.88 -20.80 12.02
C LEU A 74 10.44 -21.42 10.70
N GLU A 75 9.47 -20.80 10.01
CA GLU A 75 8.99 -21.25 8.70
C GLU A 75 10.08 -21.10 7.64
N LEU A 76 10.75 -19.94 7.61
CA LEU A 76 11.86 -19.67 6.69
C LEU A 76 13.03 -20.63 6.93
N GLN A 77 13.41 -20.87 8.19
CA GLN A 77 14.46 -21.83 8.51
C GLN A 77 14.07 -23.25 8.07
N LYS A 78 12.84 -23.67 8.33
CA LYS A 78 12.37 -25.00 7.92
C LYS A 78 12.48 -25.20 6.41
N ILE A 79 12.10 -24.20 5.62
CA ILE A 79 12.17 -24.25 4.15
C ILE A 79 13.62 -24.29 3.67
N ILE A 80 14.50 -23.45 4.23
CA ILE A 80 15.91 -23.38 3.84
C ILE A 80 16.65 -24.70 4.13
N PHE A 81 16.27 -25.38 5.22
CA PHE A 81 16.83 -26.69 5.57
C PHE A 81 16.12 -27.87 4.89
N ASP A 82 15.04 -27.62 4.14
CA ASP A 82 14.35 -28.66 3.40
C ASP A 82 15.12 -29.02 2.12
N LYS A 83 15.06 -30.29 1.73
CA LYS A 83 15.74 -30.80 0.54
C LYS A 83 15.20 -30.17 -0.73
N GLU A 84 13.94 -29.75 -0.73
CA GLU A 84 13.28 -29.11 -1.87
C GLU A 84 13.95 -27.78 -2.24
N TYR A 85 14.46 -27.04 -1.26
CA TYR A 85 15.14 -25.76 -1.50
C TYR A 85 16.44 -25.91 -2.31
N LEU A 86 17.10 -27.07 -2.24
CA LEU A 86 18.28 -27.36 -3.05
C LEU A 86 17.94 -27.54 -4.54
N TYR A 87 16.72 -27.95 -4.85
CA TYR A 87 16.27 -28.22 -6.22
C TYR A 87 15.51 -27.05 -6.83
N ASP A 88 14.75 -26.31 -6.03
CA ASP A 88 14.01 -25.13 -6.47
C ASP A 88 14.16 -23.97 -5.47
N GLU A 89 14.86 -22.93 -5.90
CA GLU A 89 15.09 -21.73 -5.10
C GLU A 89 13.80 -20.91 -4.93
N ASN A 90 12.79 -21.11 -5.80
CA ASN A 90 11.52 -20.39 -5.76
C ASN A 90 10.56 -20.85 -4.66
N VAL A 91 10.90 -21.89 -3.89
CA VAL A 91 10.04 -22.39 -2.81
C VAL A 91 9.81 -21.34 -1.73
N LEU A 92 10.78 -20.46 -1.49
CA LEU A 92 10.67 -19.31 -0.58
C LEU A 92 9.57 -18.32 -1.01
N ARG A 93 9.22 -18.29 -2.29
CA ARG A 93 8.22 -17.37 -2.86
C ARG A 93 6.83 -17.52 -2.25
N LYS A 94 6.49 -18.72 -1.74
CA LYS A 94 5.23 -18.98 -1.03
C LYS A 94 5.14 -18.22 0.29
N VAL A 95 6.26 -18.10 1.00
CA VAL A 95 6.32 -17.38 2.29
C VAL A 95 6.50 -15.90 2.03
N THR A 96 7.40 -15.53 1.12
CA THR A 96 7.63 -14.12 0.79
C THR A 96 6.44 -13.44 0.10
N GLY A 97 5.56 -14.20 -0.57
CA GLY A 97 4.28 -13.70 -1.06
C GLY A 97 3.41 -13.09 0.05
N LYS A 98 3.44 -13.67 1.26
CA LYS A 98 2.72 -13.12 2.43
C LYS A 98 3.27 -11.78 2.89
N LEU A 99 4.57 -11.52 2.68
CA LEU A 99 5.14 -10.19 2.93
C LEU A 99 4.49 -9.16 1.99
N ILE A 100 4.36 -9.53 0.72
CA ILE A 100 3.80 -8.63 -0.30
C ILE A 100 2.33 -8.36 0.00
N GLU A 101 1.55 -9.38 0.35
CA GLU A 101 0.17 -9.22 0.81
C GLU A 101 0.09 -8.29 2.03
N ALA A 102 0.91 -8.50 3.06
CA ALA A 102 0.94 -7.65 4.24
C ALA A 102 1.33 -6.19 3.91
N ILE A 103 2.24 -6.00 2.96
CA ILE A 103 2.63 -4.69 2.46
C ILE A 103 1.44 -4.00 1.76
N VAL A 104 0.75 -4.73 0.89
CA VAL A 104 -0.43 -4.22 0.16
C VAL A 104 -1.54 -3.86 1.14
N ASP A 105 -1.84 -4.74 2.09
CA ASP A 105 -2.84 -4.51 3.13
C ASP A 105 -2.54 -3.26 3.96
N GLN A 106 -1.27 -3.06 4.33
CA GLN A 106 -0.87 -1.85 5.06
C GLN A 106 -1.00 -0.59 4.21
N THR A 107 -0.75 -0.68 2.89
CA THR A 107 -0.92 0.47 2.00
C THR A 107 -2.40 0.80 1.78
N ILE A 108 -3.28 -0.21 1.74
CA ILE A 108 -4.73 -0.01 1.70
C ILE A 108 -5.23 0.61 2.99
N GLN A 109 -4.77 0.11 4.15
CA GLN A 109 -5.13 0.69 5.45
C GLN A 109 -4.66 2.15 5.57
N GLY A 110 -3.43 2.46 5.13
CA GLY A 110 -2.94 3.84 5.10
C GLY A 110 -3.73 4.76 4.15
N TYR A 111 -4.31 4.19 3.09
CA TYR A 111 -5.24 4.91 2.22
C TYR A 111 -6.59 5.16 2.89
N GLU A 112 -7.17 4.14 3.53
CA GLU A 112 -8.45 4.26 4.26
C GLU A 112 -8.36 5.21 5.45
N GLU A 113 -7.21 5.28 6.12
CA GLU A 113 -6.92 6.21 7.21
C GLU A 113 -6.60 7.63 6.73
N GLY A 114 -6.55 7.87 5.41
CA GLY A 114 -6.30 9.19 4.80
C GLY A 114 -4.85 9.69 4.96
N GLN A 115 -3.91 8.81 5.29
CA GLN A 115 -2.48 9.16 5.41
C GLN A 115 -1.78 9.23 4.05
N ILE A 116 -2.35 8.57 3.03
CA ILE A 116 -1.84 8.55 1.66
C ILE A 116 -2.85 9.30 0.79
N ASP A 117 -2.58 10.58 0.53
CA ASP A 117 -3.35 11.38 -0.42
C ASP A 117 -2.95 10.96 -1.84
N THR A 118 -3.78 10.13 -2.48
CA THR A 118 -3.50 9.60 -3.83
C THR A 118 -3.69 10.65 -4.93
N GLY A 119 -4.11 11.87 -4.59
CA GLY A 119 -4.37 12.91 -5.58
C GLY A 119 -5.44 12.49 -6.60
N GLU A 120 -6.25 11.49 -6.27
CA GLU A 120 -7.40 11.11 -7.08
C GLU A 120 -8.34 12.32 -7.10
N ALA A 121 -8.49 12.91 -8.29
CA ALA A 121 -9.44 13.99 -8.50
C ALA A 121 -10.81 13.49 -8.03
N VAL A 122 -11.35 14.10 -6.98
CA VAL A 122 -12.69 13.84 -6.49
C VAL A 122 -13.66 14.25 -7.59
N VAL A 123 -13.97 13.32 -8.50
CA VAL A 123 -14.90 13.57 -9.60
C VAL A 123 -16.30 13.59 -9.02
N GLN A 124 -16.77 14.80 -8.70
CA GLN A 124 -18.15 15.03 -8.28
C GLN A 124 -19.08 14.67 -9.45
N LYS A 125 -19.85 13.59 -9.29
CA LYS A 125 -20.78 13.11 -10.32
C LYS A 125 -22.09 13.90 -10.23
N TYR A 126 -22.24 14.91 -11.07
CA TYR A 126 -23.50 15.66 -11.20
C TYR A 126 -24.58 14.82 -11.90
N THR A 127 -25.74 14.68 -11.28
CA THR A 127 -26.90 13.99 -11.88
C THR A 127 -27.99 15.01 -12.18
N TYR A 128 -28.38 15.17 -13.45
CA TYR A 128 -29.47 16.07 -13.82
C TYR A 128 -30.84 15.50 -13.37
N PRO A 129 -31.75 16.32 -12.80
CA PRO A 129 -31.63 17.76 -12.54
C PRO A 129 -30.74 18.08 -11.33
N TYR A 130 -29.83 19.05 -11.50
CA TYR A 130 -28.85 19.44 -10.50
C TYR A 130 -29.51 19.78 -9.16
N ARG A 131 -29.05 19.15 -8.08
CA ARG A 131 -29.45 19.51 -6.72
C ARG A 131 -28.60 20.68 -6.25
N ALA A 132 -29.16 21.53 -5.40
CA ALA A 132 -28.42 22.65 -4.81
C ALA A 132 -27.19 22.16 -4.01
N MET A 133 -27.25 20.91 -3.52
CA MET A 133 -26.16 20.21 -2.83
C MET A 133 -25.04 19.72 -3.74
N ASP A 134 -25.28 19.60 -5.06
CA ASP A 134 -24.29 19.01 -5.95
C ASP A 134 -23.14 19.99 -6.27
N LEU A 135 -23.37 21.31 -6.13
CA LEU A 135 -22.44 22.39 -6.51
C LEU A 135 -21.65 22.96 -5.32
N VAL A 136 -21.70 22.32 -4.16
CA VAL A 136 -21.06 22.81 -2.94
C VAL A 136 -19.81 22.00 -2.63
N ASP A 137 -18.73 22.70 -2.29
CA ASP A 137 -17.51 22.09 -1.79
C ASP A 137 -17.75 21.51 -0.38
N VAL A 138 -17.41 20.24 -0.19
CA VAL A 138 -17.71 19.51 1.06
C VAL A 138 -16.95 20.08 2.26
N ASP A 139 -15.86 20.79 2.00
CA ASP A 139 -14.98 21.37 3.02
C ASP A 139 -15.42 22.78 3.50
N ASP A 140 -16.40 23.39 2.84
CA ASP A 140 -17.00 24.66 3.27
C ASP A 140 -18.33 24.41 4.02
N GLU A 141 -18.21 24.25 5.34
CA GLU A 141 -19.35 23.96 6.23
C GLU A 141 -20.47 25.01 6.13
N GLU A 142 -20.12 26.28 5.88
CA GLU A 142 -21.10 27.38 5.83
C GLU A 142 -21.91 27.33 4.52
N GLU A 143 -21.28 27.02 3.39
CA GLU A 143 -21.99 26.84 2.12
C GLU A 143 -22.85 25.57 2.13
N LEU A 144 -22.37 24.50 2.75
CA LEU A 144 -23.08 23.23 2.88
C LEU A 144 -24.40 23.39 3.66
N GLU A 145 -24.38 24.15 4.75
CA GLU A 145 -25.59 24.43 5.52
C GLU A 145 -26.62 25.26 4.74
N ARG A 146 -26.17 26.25 3.97
CA ARG A 146 -27.05 27.09 3.13
C ARG A 146 -27.72 26.26 2.03
N ALA A 147 -26.97 25.39 1.35
CA ALA A 147 -27.52 24.53 0.31
C ALA A 147 -28.54 23.51 0.85
N LYS A 148 -28.31 22.95 2.06
CA LYS A 148 -29.27 22.06 2.72
C LYS A 148 -30.58 22.78 3.03
N GLN A 149 -30.51 24.02 3.50
CA GLN A 149 -31.70 24.84 3.78
C GLN A 149 -32.46 25.18 2.49
N GLU A 150 -31.75 25.47 1.40
CA GLU A 150 -32.37 25.74 0.10
C GLU A 150 -33.05 24.49 -0.49
N GLU A 151 -32.43 23.32 -0.39
CA GLU A 151 -33.04 22.07 -0.83
C GLU A 151 -34.28 21.74 0.00
N HIS A 152 -34.23 21.91 1.32
CA HIS A 152 -35.40 21.75 2.20
C HIS A 152 -36.55 22.69 1.81
N ARG A 153 -36.26 23.94 1.43
CA ARG A 153 -37.26 24.88 0.93
C ARG A 153 -37.84 24.45 -0.41
N ARG A 154 -37.01 23.97 -1.35
CA ARG A 154 -37.47 23.46 -2.66
C ARG A 154 -38.34 22.22 -2.51
N GLN A 155 -37.98 21.29 -1.63
CA GLN A 155 -38.79 20.11 -1.32
C GLN A 155 -40.12 20.48 -0.64
N ALA A 156 -40.11 21.46 0.27
CA ALA A 156 -41.34 21.97 0.90
C ALA A 156 -42.26 22.72 -0.08
N ALA A 157 -41.69 23.39 -1.09
CA ALA A 157 -42.43 24.09 -2.14
C ALA A 157 -42.93 23.17 -3.27
N TYR A 158 -42.48 21.91 -3.32
CA TYR A 158 -42.92 20.94 -4.31
C TYR A 158 -44.33 20.42 -3.96
N THR A 159 -45.35 21.14 -4.41
CA THR A 159 -46.70 20.57 -4.54
C THR A 159 -46.67 19.70 -5.79
N GLY A 160 -46.55 18.38 -5.61
CA GLY A 160 -46.48 17.41 -6.69
C GLY A 160 -47.57 17.59 -7.77
N PRO A 161 -47.42 16.98 -8.95
CA PRO A 161 -48.31 17.24 -10.07
C PRO A 161 -49.76 17.04 -9.63
N GLU A 162 -50.56 18.10 -9.73
CA GLU A 162 -51.98 18.06 -9.43
C GLU A 162 -52.56 16.82 -10.12
N ARG A 163 -53.02 15.86 -9.32
CA ARG A 163 -53.82 14.75 -9.84
C ARG A 163 -55.06 15.40 -10.43
N ARG A 164 -55.03 15.66 -11.74
CA ARG A 164 -56.23 15.97 -12.52
C ARG A 164 -57.22 14.85 -12.22
N ARG A 165 -58.17 15.13 -11.34
CA ARG A 165 -59.33 14.27 -11.10
C ARG A 165 -60.04 14.17 -12.45
N ARG A 166 -59.89 13.00 -13.08
CA ARG A 166 -60.76 12.59 -14.18
C ARG A 166 -62.07 12.09 -13.60
#